data_AF-A0A1J5AIE4-F1
#
_entry.id   AF-A0A1J5AIE4-F1
#
_cell.length_a   1.000
_cell.length_b   1.000
_cell.length_c   1.000
_cell.angle_alpha   90.00
_cell.angle_beta   90.00
_cell.angle_gamma   90.00
#
_symmetry.space_group_name_H-M   'P 1'
#
loop_
_entity.id
_entity.type
_entity.pdbx_description
1 polymer ?
#
loop_
_entity_poly.entity_id
_entity_poly.type
_entity_poly.pdbx_seq_one_letter_code
_entity_poly.pdbx_strand_id
1 'polypeptide(L)'
;MMNTDLWPRAWAALQALTAHYGPAIDHAAEGAGIPFGEWYGWLMAARIFEPDPISAPRLQRRSAYTSLTRLEEQLARGLRLGLLERVAAGEYRLIQPGHAAVQRLIDTAYAAMTPLRPLPEADLARLADLLGRLVEACLAAPEPPDKWGLRTARHYDPGADAPVMVRLDQYLSDLNAYRDDAHLAAWQPYRVSGQAWEAFTFLWRGAATTLDELHARLLHRGYAREAYAAALDELVERDWIAQDGETWQLTAAGRAVREQAEEATDRYFYAAWACLSETETAELRDLLIRFREGLDKLRA
;
A
#
# COMPACT_ATOMS: atom_id res chain seq x y z
N MET A 1 23.83 -0.47 12.54
CA MET A 1 23.21 0.82 12.14
C MET A 1 21.78 0.51 11.74
N MET A 2 20.76 1.24 12.21
CA MET A 2 19.38 0.98 11.76
C MET A 2 19.25 1.31 10.27
N ASN A 3 18.76 0.35 9.48
CA ASN A 3 18.61 0.43 8.01
C ASN A 3 17.45 1.35 7.57
N THR A 4 17.11 2.36 8.38
CA THR A 4 15.90 3.17 8.24
C THR A 4 15.89 4.06 6.99
N ASP A 5 17.03 4.26 6.34
CA ASP A 5 17.16 5.03 5.10
C ASP A 5 16.83 4.22 3.84
N LEU A 6 16.78 2.89 3.92
CA LEU A 6 16.59 2.04 2.74
C LEU A 6 15.13 2.01 2.26
N TRP A 7 14.16 2.00 3.18
CA TRP A 7 12.75 1.99 2.77
C TRP A 7 12.37 3.23 1.95
N PRO A 8 12.68 4.47 2.36
CA PRO A 8 12.42 5.64 1.52
C PRO A 8 13.01 5.53 0.11
N ARG A 9 14.14 4.82 -0.06
CA ARG A 9 14.78 4.58 -1.36
C ARG A 9 14.05 3.53 -2.17
N ALA A 10 13.69 2.40 -1.56
CA ALA A 10 12.88 1.37 -2.20
C ALA A 10 11.53 1.93 -2.65
N TRP A 11 10.88 2.72 -1.79
CA TRP A 11 9.64 3.41 -2.12
C TRP A 11 9.81 4.39 -3.29
N ALA A 12 10.85 5.23 -3.26
CA ALA A 12 11.13 6.16 -4.36
C ALA A 12 11.41 5.43 -5.69
N ALA A 13 12.12 4.30 -5.65
CA ALA A 13 12.34 3.44 -6.81
C ALA A 13 11.02 2.85 -7.34
N LEU A 14 10.14 2.37 -6.47
CA LEU A 14 8.82 1.87 -6.85
C LEU A 14 7.97 2.96 -7.52
N GLN A 15 7.94 4.16 -6.93
CA GLN A 15 7.22 5.30 -7.50
C GLN A 15 7.77 5.70 -8.88
N ALA A 16 9.10 5.76 -9.02
CA ALA A 16 9.73 6.04 -10.31
C ALA A 16 9.38 4.98 -11.36
N LEU A 17 9.36 3.70 -10.99
CA LEU A 17 8.98 2.60 -11.90
C LEU A 17 7.50 2.67 -12.28
N THR A 18 6.62 2.90 -11.30
CA THR A 18 5.17 3.07 -11.50
C THR A 18 4.89 4.20 -12.47
N ALA A 19 5.68 5.28 -12.47
CA ALA A 19 5.48 6.40 -13.38
C ALA A 19 5.70 6.05 -14.87
N HIS A 20 6.35 4.92 -15.18
CA HIS A 20 6.54 4.43 -16.56
C HIS A 20 5.37 3.59 -17.06
N TYR A 21 4.71 2.81 -16.19
CA TYR A 21 3.64 1.92 -16.61
C TYR A 21 2.24 2.38 -16.16
N GLY A 22 2.13 3.16 -15.09
CA GLY A 22 0.88 3.62 -14.48
C GLY A 22 -0.07 4.30 -15.48
N PRO A 23 0.40 5.30 -16.26
CA PRO A 23 -0.44 5.94 -17.27
C PRO A 23 -0.98 4.98 -18.34
N ALA A 24 -0.20 3.95 -18.72
CA ALA A 24 -0.65 2.95 -19.68
C ALA A 24 -1.73 2.05 -19.08
N ILE A 25 -1.57 1.65 -17.81
CA ILE A 25 -2.61 0.90 -17.09
C ILE A 25 -3.88 1.74 -16.95
N ASP A 26 -3.76 3.01 -16.57
CA ASP A 26 -4.92 3.91 -16.43
C ASP A 26 -5.69 4.02 -17.75
N HIS A 27 -4.99 4.18 -18.87
CA HIS A 27 -5.64 4.20 -20.19
C HIS A 27 -6.30 2.86 -20.56
N ALA A 28 -5.66 1.73 -20.23
CA ALA A 28 -6.25 0.41 -20.43
C ALA A 28 -7.50 0.19 -19.56
N ALA A 29 -7.51 0.75 -18.34
CA ALA A 29 -8.64 0.70 -17.42
C ALA A 29 -9.82 1.53 -17.93
N GLU A 30 -9.57 2.73 -18.48
CA GLU A 30 -10.60 3.55 -19.13
C GLU A 30 -11.29 2.82 -20.28
N GLY A 31 -10.53 2.05 -21.07
CA GLY A 31 -11.07 1.19 -22.13
C GLY A 31 -12.04 0.11 -21.63
N ALA A 32 -12.01 -0.22 -20.34
CA ALA A 32 -12.95 -1.11 -19.67
C ALA A 32 -14.06 -0.37 -18.89
N GLY A 33 -14.15 0.96 -19.04
CA GLY A 33 -15.11 1.81 -18.32
C GLY A 33 -14.77 2.06 -16.86
N ILE A 34 -13.54 1.76 -16.43
CA ILE A 34 -13.07 1.98 -15.07
C ILE A 34 -12.49 3.40 -14.99
N PRO A 35 -12.93 4.24 -14.04
CA PRO A 35 -12.38 5.59 -13.90
C PRO A 35 -10.88 5.59 -13.60
N PHE A 36 -10.20 6.64 -14.07
CA PHE A 36 -8.79 6.88 -13.83
C PHE A 36 -8.40 6.68 -12.36
N GLY A 37 -7.34 5.89 -12.12
CA GLY A 37 -6.82 5.62 -10.77
C GLY A 37 -7.66 4.71 -9.87
N GLU A 38 -8.81 4.19 -10.33
CA GLU A 38 -9.69 3.34 -9.48
C GLU A 38 -9.46 1.83 -9.63
N TRP A 39 -8.75 1.40 -10.68
CA TRP A 39 -8.55 -0.03 -11.00
C TRP A 39 -7.82 -0.79 -9.89
N TYR A 40 -6.84 -0.16 -9.23
CA TYR A 40 -6.03 -0.79 -8.19
C TYR A 40 -6.80 -1.01 -6.87
N GLY A 41 -7.86 -0.22 -6.64
CA GLY A 41 -8.60 -0.22 -5.37
C GLY A 41 -9.42 -1.50 -5.16
N TRP A 42 -10.21 -1.88 -6.16
CA TRP A 42 -11.18 -2.98 -6.04
C TRP A 42 -11.01 -4.07 -7.09
N LEU A 43 -10.66 -3.74 -8.34
CA LEU A 43 -10.58 -4.74 -9.41
C LEU A 43 -9.37 -5.67 -9.20
N MET A 44 -8.19 -5.08 -9.00
CA MET A 44 -6.99 -5.87 -8.71
C MET A 44 -7.11 -6.64 -7.39
N ALA A 45 -7.78 -6.06 -6.39
CA ALA A 45 -8.06 -6.73 -5.13
C ALA A 45 -9.00 -7.94 -5.32
N ALA A 46 -9.99 -7.85 -6.21
CA ALA A 46 -10.91 -8.95 -6.49
C ALA A 46 -10.18 -10.18 -7.02
N ARG A 47 -9.21 -9.98 -7.93
CA ARG A 47 -8.36 -11.06 -8.45
C ARG A 47 -7.45 -11.62 -7.37
N ILE A 48 -6.85 -10.75 -6.55
CA ILE A 48 -5.98 -11.20 -5.46
C ILE A 48 -6.75 -12.06 -4.45
N PHE A 49 -8.01 -11.78 -4.16
CA PHE A 49 -8.75 -12.54 -3.13
C PHE A 49 -9.26 -13.90 -3.59
N GLU A 50 -9.14 -14.25 -4.87
CA GLU A 50 -9.63 -15.53 -5.36
C GLU A 50 -8.92 -16.72 -4.66
N PRO A 51 -9.65 -17.81 -4.36
CA PRO A 51 -11.03 -18.13 -4.79
C PRO A 51 -12.16 -17.52 -3.92
N ASP A 52 -11.81 -16.79 -2.86
CA ASP A 52 -12.79 -16.15 -2.00
C ASP A 52 -13.46 -14.98 -2.70
N PRO A 53 -14.76 -14.73 -2.45
CA PRO A 53 -15.41 -13.54 -3.00
C PRO A 53 -14.81 -12.26 -2.40
N ILE A 54 -14.86 -11.17 -3.15
CA ILE A 54 -14.53 -9.84 -2.62
C ILE A 54 -15.75 -9.24 -1.90
N SER A 55 -15.49 -8.52 -0.81
CA SER A 55 -16.50 -7.78 -0.05
C SER A 55 -15.89 -6.50 0.52
N ALA A 56 -16.72 -5.53 0.90
CA ALA A 56 -16.23 -4.30 1.50
C ALA A 56 -15.44 -4.53 2.81
N PRO A 57 -15.87 -5.41 3.74
CA PRO A 57 -15.06 -5.77 4.91
C PRO A 57 -13.69 -6.39 4.55
N ARG A 58 -13.63 -7.25 3.52
CA ARG A 58 -12.37 -7.85 3.06
C ARG A 58 -11.45 -6.80 2.43
N LEU A 59 -12.01 -5.88 1.63
CA LEU A 59 -11.28 -4.73 1.12
C LEU A 59 -10.77 -3.81 2.23
N GLN A 60 -11.56 -3.59 3.28
CA GLN A 60 -11.19 -2.72 4.38
C GLN A 60 -9.98 -3.26 5.15
N ARG A 61 -9.74 -4.58 5.18
CA ARG A 61 -8.48 -5.12 5.74
C ARG A 61 -7.25 -4.57 5.05
N ARG A 62 -7.30 -4.40 3.72
CA ARG A 62 -6.24 -3.78 2.91
C ARG A 62 -6.28 -2.25 2.98
N SER A 63 -7.48 -1.69 3.00
CA SER A 63 -7.73 -0.24 3.02
C SER A 63 -8.33 0.18 4.36
N ALA A 64 -7.56 -0.03 5.44
CA ALA A 64 -8.03 0.14 6.83
C ALA A 64 -8.55 1.54 7.15
N TYR A 65 -8.11 2.53 6.38
CA TYR A 65 -8.46 3.94 6.54
C TYR A 65 -9.62 4.39 5.64
N THR A 66 -10.18 3.51 4.81
CA THR A 66 -11.26 3.82 3.87
C THR A 66 -12.61 3.40 4.46
N SER A 67 -13.66 4.19 4.21
CA SER A 67 -15.01 3.88 4.69
C SER A 67 -15.61 2.67 3.99
N LEU A 68 -16.37 1.86 4.74
CA LEU A 68 -17.07 0.70 4.18
C LEU A 68 -18.02 1.11 3.05
N THR A 69 -18.78 2.19 3.23
CA THR A 69 -19.69 2.73 2.23
C THR A 69 -18.99 2.99 0.90
N ARG A 70 -17.80 3.63 0.92
CA ARG A 70 -17.03 3.89 -0.30
C ARG A 70 -16.59 2.59 -0.97
N LEU A 71 -16.15 1.60 -0.20
CA LEU A 71 -15.75 0.30 -0.73
C LEU A 71 -16.96 -0.46 -1.33
N GLU A 72 -18.13 -0.37 -0.70
CA GLU A 72 -19.39 -0.93 -1.23
C GLU A 72 -19.80 -0.27 -2.55
N GLU A 73 -19.68 1.06 -2.65
CA GLU A 73 -19.95 1.81 -3.88
C GLU A 73 -19.02 1.39 -5.03
N GLN A 74 -17.73 1.17 -4.74
CA GLN A 74 -16.75 0.67 -5.70
C GLN A 74 -17.12 -0.73 -6.21
N LEU A 75 -17.51 -1.65 -5.32
CA LEU A 75 -17.93 -3.00 -5.70
C LEU A 75 -19.25 -2.98 -6.49
N ALA A 76 -20.22 -2.16 -6.08
CA ALA A 76 -21.47 -1.97 -6.80
C ALA A 76 -21.22 -1.37 -8.20
N ARG A 77 -20.18 -0.54 -8.38
CA ARG A 77 -19.74 -0.06 -9.69
C ARG A 77 -19.19 -1.19 -10.55
N GLY A 78 -18.34 -2.06 -9.99
CA GLY A 78 -17.83 -3.24 -10.70
C GLY A 78 -18.95 -4.16 -11.22
N LEU A 79 -20.04 -4.30 -10.44
CA LEU A 79 -21.26 -4.99 -10.89
C LEU A 79 -21.94 -4.28 -12.07
N ARG A 80 -22.12 -2.94 -12.00
CA ARG A 80 -22.73 -2.15 -13.09
C ARG A 80 -21.90 -2.16 -14.38
N LEU A 81 -20.57 -2.25 -14.26
CA LEU A 81 -19.66 -2.37 -15.39
C LEU A 81 -19.63 -3.78 -16.00
N GLY A 82 -20.33 -4.75 -15.41
CA GLY A 82 -20.31 -6.15 -15.88
C GLY A 82 -18.95 -6.82 -15.69
N LEU A 83 -18.17 -6.38 -14.69
CA LEU A 83 -16.86 -6.95 -14.35
C LEU A 83 -16.95 -7.88 -13.14
N LEU A 84 -17.97 -7.67 -12.30
CA LEU A 84 -18.27 -8.52 -11.15
C LEU A 84 -19.68 -9.10 -11.26
N GLU A 85 -19.90 -10.24 -10.62
CA GLU A 85 -21.23 -10.75 -10.29
C GLU A 85 -21.41 -10.82 -8.78
N ARG A 86 -22.66 -10.77 -8.33
CA ARG A 86 -23.01 -10.95 -6.92
C ARG A 86 -23.18 -12.44 -6.64
N VAL A 87 -22.47 -12.96 -5.64
CA VAL A 87 -22.58 -14.37 -5.22
C VAL A 87 -23.33 -14.53 -3.89
N ALA A 88 -23.34 -13.49 -3.05
CA ALA A 88 -24.16 -13.39 -1.85
C ALA A 88 -24.42 -11.92 -1.50
N ALA A 89 -25.15 -11.65 -0.42
CA ALA A 89 -25.38 -10.29 0.05
C ALA A 89 -24.05 -9.60 0.41
N GLY A 90 -23.66 -8.57 -0.36
CA GLY A 90 -22.42 -7.82 -0.13
C GLY A 90 -21.15 -8.52 -0.62
N GLU A 91 -21.26 -9.67 -1.29
CA GLU A 91 -20.14 -10.46 -1.79
C GLU A 91 -20.19 -10.62 -3.31
N TYR A 92 -19.03 -10.46 -3.94
CA TYR A 92 -18.88 -10.41 -5.39
C TYR A 92 -17.73 -11.29 -5.86
N ARG A 93 -17.76 -11.70 -7.13
CA ARG A 93 -16.64 -12.38 -7.81
C ARG A 93 -16.38 -11.77 -9.17
N LEU A 94 -15.15 -11.91 -9.65
CA LEU A 94 -14.85 -11.61 -11.05
C LEU A 94 -15.62 -12.57 -11.95
N ILE A 95 -16.12 -12.02 -13.05
CA ILE A 95 -16.63 -12.81 -14.17
C ILE A 95 -15.67 -12.70 -15.35
N GLN A 96 -15.92 -13.45 -16.43
CA GLN A 96 -15.02 -13.51 -17.59
C GLN A 96 -14.58 -12.12 -18.11
N PRO A 97 -15.46 -11.11 -18.30
CA PRO A 97 -15.03 -9.76 -18.64
C PRO A 97 -14.10 -9.10 -17.59
N GLY A 98 -14.36 -9.33 -16.31
CA GLY A 98 -13.53 -8.85 -15.20
C GLY A 98 -12.14 -9.47 -15.20
N HIS A 99 -12.04 -10.79 -15.36
CA HIS A 99 -10.75 -11.48 -15.52
C HIS A 99 -9.99 -10.97 -16.74
N ALA A 100 -10.66 -10.83 -17.88
CA ALA A 100 -10.05 -10.31 -19.09
C ALA A 100 -9.57 -8.86 -18.90
N ALA A 101 -10.30 -8.03 -18.15
CA ALA A 101 -9.86 -6.68 -17.81
C ALA A 101 -8.60 -6.71 -16.94
N VAL A 102 -8.57 -7.49 -15.86
CA VAL A 102 -7.39 -7.65 -15.01
C VAL A 102 -6.18 -8.12 -15.81
N GLN A 103 -6.34 -9.15 -16.66
CA GLN A 103 -5.25 -9.66 -17.48
C GLN A 103 -4.71 -8.57 -18.42
N ARG A 104 -5.60 -7.79 -19.07
CA ARG A 104 -5.18 -6.67 -19.91
C ARG A 104 -4.38 -5.61 -19.14
N LEU A 105 -4.75 -5.29 -17.90
CA LEU A 105 -3.99 -4.35 -17.07
C LEU A 105 -2.58 -4.89 -16.77
N ILE A 106 -2.47 -6.18 -16.40
CA ILE A 106 -1.19 -6.84 -16.13
C ILE A 106 -0.31 -6.87 -17.39
N ASP A 107 -0.87 -7.31 -18.51
CA ASP A 107 -0.15 -7.39 -19.79
C ASP A 107 0.33 -6.00 -20.24
N THR A 108 -0.49 -4.96 -20.03
CA THR A 108 -0.15 -3.57 -20.34
C THR A 108 1.02 -3.09 -19.48
N ALA A 109 1.00 -3.40 -18.17
CA ALA A 109 2.09 -3.07 -17.26
C ALA A 109 3.40 -3.74 -17.72
N TYR A 110 3.33 -5.02 -18.06
CA TYR A 110 4.51 -5.80 -18.46
C TYR A 110 5.06 -5.33 -19.79
N ALA A 111 4.20 -5.02 -20.75
CA ALA A 111 4.60 -4.44 -22.03
C ALA A 111 5.32 -3.10 -21.84
N ALA A 112 4.82 -2.23 -20.96
CA ALA A 112 5.45 -0.95 -20.64
C ALA A 112 6.81 -1.10 -19.92
N MET A 113 6.97 -2.14 -19.08
CA MET A 113 8.23 -2.40 -18.37
C MET A 113 9.29 -3.11 -19.22
N THR A 114 8.88 -3.91 -20.21
CA THR A 114 9.76 -4.73 -21.04
C THR A 114 10.94 -3.97 -21.70
N PRO A 115 10.76 -2.76 -22.26
CA PRO A 115 11.87 -2.03 -22.89
C PRO A 115 12.79 -1.30 -21.90
N LEU A 116 12.41 -1.18 -20.62
CA LEU A 116 13.15 -0.37 -19.66
C LEU A 116 14.53 -0.97 -19.36
N ARG A 117 15.57 -0.15 -19.50
CA ARG A 117 16.96 -0.50 -19.17
C ARG A 117 17.62 0.62 -18.35
N PRO A 118 17.16 0.86 -17.10
CA PRO A 118 17.69 1.95 -16.28
C PRO A 118 19.10 1.66 -15.72
N LEU A 119 19.53 0.39 -15.74
CA LEU A 119 20.83 -0.08 -15.28
C LEU A 119 21.38 -1.17 -16.22
N PRO A 120 22.69 -1.48 -16.14
CA PRO A 120 23.26 -2.69 -16.74
C PRO A 120 22.53 -3.97 -16.27
N GLU A 121 22.50 -5.00 -17.13
CA GLU A 121 21.76 -6.24 -16.85
C GLU A 121 22.22 -6.95 -15.57
N ALA A 122 23.54 -6.99 -15.32
CA ALA A 122 24.11 -7.57 -14.11
C ALA A 122 23.64 -6.83 -12.84
N ASP A 123 23.55 -5.49 -12.90
CA ASP A 123 23.09 -4.67 -11.77
C ASP A 123 21.59 -4.86 -11.52
N LEU A 124 20.77 -4.98 -12.57
CA LEU A 124 19.34 -5.31 -12.44
C LEU A 124 19.12 -6.69 -11.83
N ALA A 125 19.87 -7.70 -12.29
CA ALA A 125 19.80 -9.04 -11.76
C ALA A 125 20.22 -9.07 -10.28
N ARG A 126 21.28 -8.33 -9.93
CA ARG A 126 21.75 -8.22 -8.55
C ARG A 126 20.76 -7.50 -7.64
N LEU A 127 20.14 -6.41 -8.11
CA LEU A 127 19.09 -5.72 -7.37
C LEU A 127 17.89 -6.66 -7.12
N ALA A 128 17.48 -7.43 -8.13
CA ALA A 128 16.39 -8.39 -8.00
C ALA A 128 16.71 -9.52 -7.01
N ASP A 129 17.95 -10.02 -6.99
CA ASP A 129 18.40 -11.03 -6.01
C ASP A 129 18.32 -10.50 -4.57
N LEU A 130 18.86 -9.29 -4.32
CA LEU A 130 18.84 -8.67 -2.99
C LEU A 130 17.40 -8.39 -2.49
N LEU A 131 16.55 -7.85 -3.36
CA LEU A 131 15.15 -7.59 -3.02
C LEU A 131 14.35 -8.90 -2.82
N GLY A 132 14.58 -9.91 -3.66
CA GLY A 132 13.94 -11.22 -3.51
C GLY A 132 14.29 -11.87 -2.17
N ARG A 133 15.57 -11.86 -1.77
CA ARG A 133 16.00 -12.33 -0.45
C ARG A 133 15.34 -11.58 0.70
N LEU A 134 15.16 -10.27 0.58
CA LEU A 134 14.43 -9.48 1.58
C LEU A 134 12.96 -9.90 1.66
N VAL A 135 12.28 -10.11 0.53
CA VAL A 135 10.88 -10.57 0.52
C VAL A 135 10.74 -11.94 1.20
N GLU A 136 11.63 -12.89 0.88
CA GLU A 136 11.65 -14.20 1.54
C GLU A 136 11.91 -14.09 3.06
N ALA A 137 12.82 -13.21 3.47
CA ALA A 137 13.04 -12.94 4.89
C ALA A 137 11.81 -12.31 5.57
N CYS A 138 11.09 -11.41 4.88
CA CYS A 138 9.84 -10.82 5.36
C CYS A 138 8.75 -11.90 5.51
N LEU A 139 8.62 -12.82 4.56
CA LEU A 139 7.70 -13.96 4.63
C LEU A 139 8.03 -14.89 5.81
N ALA A 140 9.32 -15.12 6.08
CA ALA A 140 9.80 -16.01 7.13
C ALA A 140 9.86 -15.39 8.55
N ALA A 141 9.83 -14.06 8.67
CA ALA A 141 9.97 -13.38 9.96
C ALA A 141 8.92 -13.83 11.01
N PRO A 142 9.22 -13.85 12.31
CA PRO A 142 8.19 -14.15 13.32
C PRO A 142 7.19 -13.01 13.51
N GLU A 143 7.61 -11.78 13.26
CA GLU A 143 6.81 -10.55 13.39
C GLU A 143 6.83 -9.78 12.05
N PRO A 144 5.78 -9.01 11.71
CA PRO A 144 4.49 -8.93 12.40
C PRO A 144 3.74 -10.27 12.38
N PRO A 145 2.88 -10.54 13.38
CA PRO A 145 2.25 -11.85 13.55
C PRO A 145 1.29 -12.20 12.42
N ASP A 146 0.59 -11.20 11.88
CA ASP A 146 -0.17 -11.33 10.65
C ASP A 146 0.60 -10.67 9.51
N LYS A 147 0.62 -11.33 8.35
CA LYS A 147 1.28 -10.90 7.11
C LYS A 147 0.32 -11.04 5.94
N TRP A 148 -0.94 -10.80 6.24
CA TRP A 148 -2.03 -11.02 5.31
C TRP A 148 -1.82 -10.19 4.05
N GLY A 149 -1.43 -8.91 4.17
CA GLY A 149 -1.16 -8.02 3.05
C GLY A 149 -0.07 -8.56 2.12
N LEU A 150 1.09 -8.92 2.68
CA LEU A 150 2.20 -9.50 1.92
C LEU A 150 1.80 -10.81 1.22
N ARG A 151 1.23 -11.78 1.95
CA ARG A 151 0.84 -13.07 1.35
C ARG A 151 -0.18 -12.91 0.23
N THR A 152 -1.08 -11.96 0.39
CA THR A 152 -2.15 -11.65 -0.55
C THR A 152 -1.58 -10.94 -1.79
N ALA A 153 -0.65 -9.99 -1.63
CA ALA A 153 0.05 -9.35 -2.75
C ALA A 153 0.80 -10.35 -3.65
N ARG A 154 1.35 -11.42 -3.05
CA ARG A 154 2.06 -12.50 -3.76
C ARG A 154 1.17 -13.38 -4.65
N HIS A 155 -0.15 -13.22 -4.62
CA HIS A 155 -1.03 -13.88 -5.61
C HIS A 155 -0.80 -13.36 -7.04
N TYR A 156 -0.12 -12.23 -7.20
CA TYR A 156 0.38 -11.74 -8.49
C TYR A 156 1.81 -12.11 -8.80
N ASP A 157 2.48 -12.92 -7.96
CA ASP A 157 3.88 -13.28 -8.19
C ASP A 157 4.05 -13.86 -9.60
N PRO A 158 4.81 -13.17 -10.47
CA PRO A 158 4.97 -13.57 -11.87
C PRO A 158 5.89 -14.79 -12.02
N GLY A 159 6.53 -15.23 -10.92
CA GLY A 159 7.45 -16.35 -10.89
C GLY A 159 8.89 -15.96 -11.23
N ALA A 160 9.81 -16.89 -10.95
CA ALA A 160 11.24 -16.67 -11.09
C ALA A 160 11.70 -16.39 -12.53
N ASP A 161 10.97 -16.91 -13.52
CA ASP A 161 11.29 -16.80 -14.95
C ASP A 161 10.77 -15.50 -15.59
N ALA A 162 10.04 -14.67 -14.83
CA ALA A 162 9.54 -13.41 -15.34
C ALA A 162 10.67 -12.40 -15.65
N PRO A 163 10.46 -11.46 -16.59
CA PRO A 163 11.45 -10.43 -16.89
C PRO A 163 11.90 -9.67 -15.64
N VAL A 164 13.19 -9.31 -15.56
CA VAL A 164 13.77 -8.72 -14.34
C VAL A 164 13.03 -7.47 -13.85
N MET A 165 12.60 -6.60 -14.77
CA MET A 165 11.84 -5.38 -14.41
C MET A 165 10.49 -5.71 -13.75
N VAL A 166 9.83 -6.78 -14.20
CA VAL A 166 8.55 -7.24 -13.64
C VAL A 166 8.75 -7.84 -12.24
N ARG A 167 9.84 -8.60 -12.04
CA ARG A 167 10.20 -9.11 -10.71
C ARG A 167 10.56 -7.98 -9.73
N LEU A 168 11.26 -6.95 -10.20
CA LEU A 168 11.59 -5.77 -9.40
C LEU A 168 10.32 -5.03 -8.93
N ASP A 169 9.34 -4.83 -9.82
CA ASP A 169 8.03 -4.25 -9.47
C ASP A 169 7.31 -5.07 -8.39
N GLN A 170 7.26 -6.40 -8.57
CA GLN A 170 6.65 -7.31 -7.60
C GLN A 170 7.37 -7.21 -6.24
N TYR A 171 8.70 -7.33 -6.18
CA TYR A 171 9.42 -7.33 -4.91
C TYR A 171 9.32 -5.99 -4.17
N LEU A 172 9.33 -4.88 -4.89
CA LEU A 172 9.13 -3.56 -4.28
C LEU A 172 7.69 -3.42 -3.74
N SER A 173 6.70 -3.92 -4.48
CA SER A 173 5.30 -3.95 -4.04
C SER A 173 5.07 -4.87 -2.84
N ASP A 174 5.76 -6.01 -2.79
CA ASP A 174 5.77 -6.95 -1.66
C ASP A 174 6.31 -6.27 -0.39
N LEU A 175 7.43 -5.55 -0.50
CA LEU A 175 7.98 -4.78 0.62
C LEU A 175 7.01 -3.69 1.09
N ASN A 176 6.27 -3.05 0.18
CA ASN A 176 5.22 -2.10 0.57
C ASN A 176 4.08 -2.79 1.34
N ALA A 177 3.60 -3.93 0.84
CA ALA A 177 2.54 -4.69 1.51
C ALA A 177 2.96 -5.19 2.90
N TYR A 178 4.21 -5.64 3.03
CA TYR A 178 4.77 -6.02 4.32
C TYR A 178 4.91 -4.83 5.30
N ARG A 179 5.24 -3.65 4.77
CA ARG A 179 5.24 -2.42 5.59
C ARG A 179 3.84 -2.08 6.08
N ASP A 180 2.83 -2.24 5.24
CA ASP A 180 1.44 -2.04 5.64
C ASP A 180 1.03 -3.04 6.75
N ASP A 181 1.41 -4.32 6.63
CA ASP A 181 1.21 -5.33 7.69
C ASP A 181 1.88 -4.91 9.01
N ALA A 182 3.11 -4.41 8.96
CA ALA A 182 3.85 -3.92 10.13
C ALA A 182 3.14 -2.72 10.78
N HIS A 183 2.65 -1.76 9.99
CA HIS A 183 1.87 -0.61 10.47
C HIS A 183 0.59 -1.08 11.17
N LEU A 184 -0.20 -1.92 10.49
CA LEU A 184 -1.46 -2.44 11.02
C LEU A 184 -1.23 -3.17 12.35
N ALA A 185 -0.23 -4.06 12.41
CA ALA A 185 0.11 -4.80 13.62
C ALA A 185 0.57 -3.88 14.77
N ALA A 186 1.18 -2.74 14.47
CA ALA A 186 1.66 -1.80 15.47
C ALA A 186 0.51 -1.01 16.13
N TRP A 187 -0.50 -0.58 15.36
CA TRP A 187 -1.54 0.30 15.90
C TRP A 187 -2.84 -0.41 16.30
N GLN A 188 -3.19 -1.53 15.67
CA GLN A 188 -4.42 -2.25 16.00
C GLN A 188 -4.57 -2.65 17.48
N PRO A 189 -3.50 -3.00 18.23
CA PRO A 189 -3.61 -3.30 19.66
C PRO A 189 -4.18 -2.15 20.52
N TYR A 190 -4.09 -0.89 20.06
CA TYR A 190 -4.70 0.24 20.77
C TYR A 190 -6.23 0.34 20.60
N ARG A 191 -6.83 -0.56 19.79
CA ARG A 191 -8.29 -0.72 19.62
C ARG A 191 -9.01 0.57 19.23
N VAL A 192 -8.39 1.35 18.36
CA VAL A 192 -8.97 2.53 17.72
C VAL A 192 -9.38 2.18 16.30
N SER A 193 -10.36 2.87 15.72
CA SER A 193 -10.68 2.65 14.30
C SER A 193 -9.55 3.12 13.39
N GLY A 194 -9.44 2.56 12.18
CA GLY A 194 -8.45 3.05 11.21
C GLY A 194 -8.66 4.53 10.88
N GLN A 195 -9.92 4.97 10.75
CA GLN A 195 -10.26 6.37 10.54
C GLN A 195 -9.70 7.28 11.65
N ALA A 196 -9.93 6.93 12.92
CA ALA A 196 -9.43 7.72 14.05
C ALA A 196 -7.90 7.65 14.16
N TRP A 197 -7.28 6.51 13.83
CA TRP A 197 -5.81 6.41 13.78
C TRP A 197 -5.19 7.28 12.68
N GLU A 198 -5.80 7.35 11.49
CA GLU A 198 -5.34 8.22 10.41
C GLU A 198 -5.54 9.70 10.80
N ALA A 199 -6.68 10.06 11.39
CA ALA A 199 -6.91 11.41 11.90
C ALA A 199 -5.84 11.82 12.93
N PHE A 200 -5.55 10.93 13.88
CA PHE A 200 -4.51 11.12 14.87
C PHE A 200 -3.12 11.30 14.24
N THR A 201 -2.82 10.55 13.17
CA THR A 201 -1.57 10.67 12.40
C THR A 201 -1.43 12.05 11.75
N PHE A 202 -2.52 12.63 11.23
CA PHE A 202 -2.50 13.97 10.64
C PHE A 202 -2.23 15.06 11.70
N LEU A 203 -2.85 14.95 12.88
CA LEU A 203 -2.57 15.85 14.00
C LEU A 203 -1.11 15.71 14.48
N TRP A 204 -0.62 14.48 14.62
CA TRP A 204 0.75 14.19 15.07
C TRP A 204 1.81 14.79 14.15
N ARG A 205 1.57 14.77 12.83
CA ARG A 205 2.46 15.38 11.82
C ARG A 205 2.29 16.89 11.68
N GLY A 206 1.31 17.50 12.36
CA GLY A 206 0.92 18.89 12.14
C GLY A 206 0.35 19.14 10.73
N ALA A 207 -0.15 18.10 10.07
CA ALA A 207 -0.71 18.18 8.73
C ALA A 207 -2.14 18.74 8.70
N ALA A 208 -2.84 18.67 9.84
CA ALA A 208 -4.10 19.35 10.09
C ALA A 208 -4.14 19.71 11.57
N THR A 209 -4.87 20.77 11.93
CA THR A 209 -5.15 21.11 13.33
C THR A 209 -6.63 21.34 13.59
N THR A 210 -7.45 21.48 12.55
CA THR A 210 -8.91 21.64 12.64
C THR A 210 -9.66 20.48 11.98
N LEU A 211 -10.94 20.33 12.32
CA LEU A 211 -11.83 19.32 11.73
C LEU A 211 -12.04 19.55 10.23
N ASP A 212 -12.13 20.82 9.81
CA ASP A 212 -12.33 21.17 8.41
C ASP A 212 -11.09 20.85 7.57
N GLU A 213 -9.89 21.16 8.08
CA GLU A 213 -8.64 20.77 7.42
C GLU A 213 -8.49 19.25 7.33
N LEU A 214 -8.81 18.54 8.41
CA LEU A 214 -8.74 17.09 8.46
C LEU A 214 -9.69 16.46 7.44
N HIS A 215 -10.96 16.87 7.45
CA HIS A 215 -11.97 16.37 6.52
C HIS A 215 -11.62 16.70 5.06
N ALA A 216 -11.17 17.92 4.77
CA ALA A 216 -10.77 18.30 3.42
C ALA A 216 -9.62 17.43 2.88
N ARG A 217 -8.62 17.12 3.72
CA ARG A 217 -7.46 16.29 3.34
C ARG A 217 -7.83 14.82 3.18
N LEU A 218 -8.79 14.33 3.96
CA LEU A 218 -9.18 12.92 3.99
C LEU A 218 -10.50 12.64 3.25
N LEU A 219 -11.04 13.59 2.49
CA LEU A 219 -12.29 13.43 1.73
C LEU A 219 -12.27 12.17 0.83
N HIS A 220 -11.10 11.86 0.28
CA HIS A 220 -10.88 10.68 -0.57
C HIS A 220 -11.09 9.33 0.16
N ARG A 221 -11.12 9.30 1.50
CA ARG A 221 -11.44 8.11 2.29
C ARG A 221 -12.94 7.80 2.34
N GLY A 222 -13.79 8.75 1.98
CA GLY A 222 -15.25 8.59 1.90
C GLY A 222 -15.97 8.59 3.25
N TYR A 223 -15.38 9.18 4.28
CA TYR A 223 -16.07 9.45 5.54
C TYR A 223 -16.71 10.84 5.50
N ALA A 224 -17.89 10.97 6.11
CA ALA A 224 -18.51 12.27 6.35
C ALA A 224 -17.75 13.05 7.44
N ARG A 225 -17.93 14.37 7.46
CA ARG A 225 -17.31 15.27 8.45
C ARG A 225 -17.64 14.86 9.89
N GLU A 226 -18.89 14.47 10.14
CA GLU A 226 -19.40 14.05 11.44
C GLU A 226 -18.69 12.79 11.95
N ALA A 227 -18.30 11.89 11.04
CA ALA A 227 -17.52 10.72 11.42
C ALA A 227 -16.10 11.11 11.88
N TYR A 228 -15.50 12.16 11.30
CA TYR A 228 -14.23 12.70 11.79
C TYR A 228 -14.40 13.45 13.12
N ALA A 229 -15.52 14.15 13.33
CA ALA A 229 -15.82 14.74 14.63
C ALA A 229 -15.86 13.66 15.72
N ALA A 230 -16.61 12.58 15.50
CA ALA A 230 -16.68 11.44 16.43
C ALA A 230 -15.32 10.77 16.65
N ALA A 231 -14.49 10.68 15.61
CA ALA A 231 -13.13 10.17 15.72
C ALA A 231 -12.24 11.07 16.60
N LEU A 232 -12.38 12.40 16.52
CA LEU A 232 -11.67 13.33 17.38
C LEU A 232 -12.16 13.25 18.82
N ASP A 233 -13.48 13.10 19.04
CA ASP A 233 -14.05 12.89 20.36
C ASP A 233 -13.49 11.63 21.03
N GLU A 234 -13.39 10.50 20.29
CA GLU A 234 -12.75 9.27 20.78
C GLU A 234 -11.28 9.51 21.22
N LEU A 235 -10.52 10.29 20.44
CA LEU A 235 -9.12 10.59 20.75
C LEU A 235 -8.98 11.52 21.96
N VAL A 236 -9.95 12.41 22.20
CA VAL A 236 -10.04 13.25 23.41
C VAL A 236 -10.37 12.39 24.63
N GLU A 237 -11.36 11.49 24.53
CA GLU A 237 -11.73 10.58 25.61
C GLU A 237 -10.57 9.68 26.06
N ARG A 238 -9.65 9.37 25.16
CA ARG A 238 -8.42 8.61 25.43
C ARG A 238 -7.27 9.43 26.00
N ASP A 239 -7.43 10.73 26.18
CA ASP A 239 -6.37 11.67 26.54
C ASP A 239 -5.19 11.64 25.55
N TRP A 240 -5.43 11.37 24.26
CA TRP A 240 -4.37 11.38 23.24
C TRP A 240 -4.26 12.74 22.55
N ILE A 241 -5.37 13.46 22.45
CA ILE A 241 -5.42 14.83 21.97
C ILE A 241 -6.23 15.68 22.95
N ALA A 242 -5.95 16.99 22.97
CA ALA A 242 -6.72 17.98 23.68
C ALA A 242 -7.24 19.02 22.69
N GLN A 243 -8.46 19.49 22.92
CA GLN A 243 -9.07 20.55 22.14
C GLN A 243 -8.75 21.91 22.79
N ASP A 244 -8.30 22.85 21.97
CA ASP A 244 -8.13 24.27 22.31
C ASP A 244 -8.89 25.12 21.28
N GLY A 245 -10.07 25.60 21.66
CA GLY A 245 -11.01 26.24 20.76
C GLY A 245 -11.44 25.31 19.62
N GLU A 246 -11.15 25.70 18.39
CA GLU A 246 -11.43 24.91 17.18
C GLU A 246 -10.26 24.01 16.73
N THR A 247 -9.17 24.03 17.49
CA THR A 247 -7.96 23.27 17.16
C THR A 247 -7.75 22.09 18.08
N TRP A 248 -7.09 21.06 17.57
CA TRP A 248 -6.66 19.90 18.35
C TRP A 248 -5.14 19.80 18.36
N GLN A 249 -4.60 19.46 19.53
CA GLN A 249 -3.17 19.23 19.73
C GLN A 249 -2.95 17.93 20.47
N LEU A 250 -1.78 17.30 20.26
CA LEU A 250 -1.43 16.10 20.99
C LEU A 250 -1.16 16.40 22.46
N THR A 251 -1.63 15.52 23.33
CA THR A 251 -1.18 15.46 24.73
C THR A 251 0.19 14.78 24.82
N ALA A 252 0.77 14.74 26.02
CA ALA A 252 1.99 13.96 26.26
C ALA A 252 1.73 12.46 26.07
N ALA A 253 0.58 11.95 26.53
CA ALA A 253 0.20 10.55 26.38
C ALA A 253 0.00 10.17 24.91
N GLY A 254 -0.65 11.03 24.12
CA GLY A 254 -0.82 10.80 22.69
C GLY A 254 0.50 10.78 21.92
N ARG A 255 1.44 11.68 22.25
CA ARG A 255 2.79 11.64 21.67
C ARG A 255 3.48 10.31 21.95
N ALA A 256 3.46 9.85 23.21
CA ALA A 256 4.07 8.58 23.58
C ALA A 256 3.45 7.38 22.84
N VAL A 257 2.12 7.35 22.66
CA VAL A 257 1.44 6.30 21.88
C VAL A 257 1.88 6.29 20.42
N ARG A 258 2.02 7.47 19.79
CA ARG A 258 2.49 7.57 18.40
C ARG A 258 3.94 7.12 18.26
N GLU A 259 4.81 7.57 19.15
CA GLU A 259 6.22 7.17 19.17
C GLU A 259 6.35 5.65 19.33
N GLN A 260 5.63 5.06 20.27
CA GLN A 260 5.63 3.60 20.48
C GLN A 260 5.13 2.83 19.25
N ALA A 261 4.10 3.33 18.56
CA ALA A 261 3.59 2.68 17.36
C ALA A 261 4.56 2.77 16.18
N GLU A 262 5.26 3.89 16.01
CA GLU A 262 6.30 4.03 14.98
C GLU A 262 7.52 3.14 15.30
N GLU A 263 7.95 3.09 16.56
CA GLU A 263 9.02 2.17 17.00
C GLU A 263 8.65 0.70 16.78
N ALA A 264 7.40 0.31 17.08
CA ALA A 264 6.91 -1.03 16.82
C ALA A 264 6.87 -1.34 15.33
N THR A 265 6.41 -0.41 14.51
CA THR A 265 6.41 -0.54 13.05
C THR A 265 7.82 -0.76 12.52
N ASP A 266 8.77 0.07 12.92
CA ASP A 266 10.16 -0.03 12.48
C ASP A 266 10.80 -1.33 12.95
N ARG A 267 10.54 -1.76 14.20
CA ARG A 267 11.01 -3.06 14.70
C ARG A 267 10.48 -4.21 13.85
N TYR A 268 9.17 -4.25 13.57
CA TYR A 268 8.56 -5.31 12.75
C TYR A 268 9.09 -5.31 11.31
N PHE A 269 9.17 -4.12 10.71
CA PHE A 269 9.53 -3.97 9.32
C PHE A 269 11.01 -4.24 9.07
N TYR A 270 11.91 -3.68 9.89
CA TYR A 270 13.36 -3.78 9.67
C TYR A 270 13.99 -5.06 10.24
N ALA A 271 13.29 -5.83 11.08
CA ALA A 271 13.83 -7.09 11.59
C ALA A 271 14.26 -8.05 10.46
N ALA A 272 13.46 -8.16 9.40
CA ALA A 272 13.75 -9.03 8.25
C ALA A 272 15.00 -8.58 7.46
N TRP A 273 15.42 -7.33 7.58
CA TRP A 273 16.53 -6.77 6.81
C TRP A 273 17.90 -7.22 7.32
N ALA A 274 17.95 -7.85 8.51
CA ALA A 274 19.15 -8.47 9.05
C ALA A 274 19.64 -9.69 8.22
N CYS A 275 18.86 -10.14 7.23
CA CYS A 275 19.30 -11.18 6.29
C CYS A 275 20.37 -10.70 5.28
N LEU A 276 20.64 -9.40 5.22
CA LEU A 276 21.68 -8.80 4.39
C LEU A 276 22.88 -8.40 5.26
N SER A 277 24.09 -8.65 4.76
CA SER A 277 25.32 -8.11 5.36
C SER A 277 25.42 -6.59 5.22
N GLU A 278 26.35 -5.95 5.94
CA GLU A 278 26.58 -4.50 5.80
C GLU A 278 27.00 -4.12 4.37
N THR A 279 27.82 -4.95 3.72
CA THR A 279 28.22 -4.76 2.32
C THR A 279 27.03 -4.84 1.38
N GLU A 280 26.18 -5.86 1.53
CA GLU A 280 24.97 -6.02 0.70
C GLU A 280 23.95 -4.91 0.95
N THR A 281 23.86 -4.44 2.19
CA THR A 281 23.02 -3.30 2.57
C THR A 281 23.49 -2.02 1.88
N ALA A 282 24.80 -1.78 1.82
CA ALA A 282 25.39 -0.65 1.11
C ALA A 282 25.23 -0.78 -0.42
N GLU A 283 25.38 -1.98 -0.95
CA GLU A 283 25.16 -2.29 -2.37
C GLU A 283 23.70 -2.06 -2.78
N LEU A 284 22.74 -2.58 -2.01
CA LEU A 284 21.31 -2.36 -2.23
C LEU A 284 20.98 -0.86 -2.26
N ARG A 285 21.56 -0.09 -1.33
CA ARG A 285 21.39 1.37 -1.27
C ARG A 285 21.81 2.04 -2.58
N ASP A 286 23.02 1.72 -3.05
CA ASP A 286 23.56 2.28 -4.30
C ASP A 286 22.71 1.87 -5.51
N LEU A 287 22.35 0.59 -5.61
CA LEU A 287 21.54 0.07 -6.71
C LEU A 287 20.16 0.72 -6.76
N LEU A 288 19.47 0.91 -5.62
CA LEU A 288 18.18 1.59 -5.57
C LEU A 288 18.26 3.05 -6.03
N ILE A 289 19.32 3.76 -5.64
CA ILE A 289 19.56 5.16 -6.05
C ILE A 289 19.77 5.23 -7.56
N ARG A 290 20.71 4.43 -8.09
CA ARG A 290 21.04 4.42 -9.52
C ARG A 290 19.87 3.92 -10.37
N PHE A 291 19.10 2.95 -9.88
CA PHE A 291 17.90 2.44 -10.53
C PHE A 291 16.85 3.54 -10.71
N ARG A 292 16.52 4.25 -9.62
CA ARG A 292 15.60 5.40 -9.66
C ARG A 292 16.10 6.47 -10.63
N GLU A 293 17.36 6.89 -10.52
CA GLU A 293 17.93 7.90 -11.41
C GLU A 293 17.96 7.48 -12.88
N GLY A 294 18.20 6.20 -13.14
CA GLY A 294 18.10 5.62 -14.48
C GLY A 294 16.67 5.69 -15.02
N LEU A 295 15.67 5.39 -14.19
CA LEU A 295 14.26 5.51 -14.56
C LEU A 295 13.86 6.97 -14.82
N ASP A 296 14.31 7.91 -14.00
CA ASP A 296 14.01 9.33 -14.18
C ASP A 296 14.59 9.86 -15.51
N LYS A 297 15.81 9.44 -15.87
CA LYS A 297 16.43 9.78 -17.16
C LYS A 297 15.67 9.24 -18.37
N LEU A 298 14.99 8.10 -18.24
CA LEU A 298 14.20 7.53 -19.33
C LEU A 298 12.89 8.29 -19.60
N ARG A 299 12.48 9.21 -18.71
CA ARG A 299 11.28 10.05 -18.89
C ARG A 299 11.58 11.46 -19.43
N ALA A 300 12.84 11.89 -19.33
CA ALA A 300 13.30 13.20 -19.77
C ALA A 300 13.50 13.24 -21.29
#